data_AF-A0A0G3DJN3-F1
#
_entry.id   AF-A0A0G3DJN3-F1
#
_cell.length_a   1.000
_cell.length_b   1.000
_cell.length_c   1.000
_cell.angle_alpha   90.00
_cell.angle_beta   90.00
_cell.angle_gamma   90.00
#
_symmetry.space_group_name_H-M   'P 1'
#
loop_
_entity.id
_entity.type
_entity.pdbx_description
1 polymer ?
#
loop_
_entity_poly.entity_id
_entity_poly.type
_entity_poly.pdbx_seq_one_letter_code
_entity_poly.pdbx_strand_id
1 'polypeptide(L)' 'MAAIKTTFLLFLIAFVMLVSIGAVRVGPCDQVCSRIDAEKDECCRAHGHNGYSSCRYGQMNCY' A
#
# COMPACT_ATOMS: atom_id res chain seq x y z
N MET A 1 -11.67 -15.87 31.07
CA MET A 1 -12.23 -16.10 29.71
C MET A 1 -12.39 -14.82 28.89
N ALA A 2 -12.61 -13.65 29.51
CA ALA A 2 -12.71 -12.37 28.79
C ALA A 2 -11.37 -11.85 28.24
N ALA A 3 -10.28 -12.00 29.00
CA ALA A 3 -8.97 -11.46 28.64
C ALA A 3 -8.43 -12.02 27.31
N ILE A 4 -8.49 -13.34 27.10
CA ILE A 4 -8.03 -13.98 25.86
C ILE A 4 -8.75 -13.43 24.62
N LYS A 5 -10.06 -13.18 24.72
CA LYS A 5 -10.86 -12.64 23.61
C LYS A 5 -10.41 -11.23 23.24
N THR A 6 -10.14 -10.38 24.25
CA THR A 6 -9.63 -9.03 24.01
C THR A 6 -8.21 -9.02 23.47
N THR A 7 -7.31 -9.88 23.97
CA THR A 7 -5.93 -9.96 23.46
C THR A 7 -5.90 -10.48 22.02
N PHE A 8 -6.74 -11.47 21.69
CA PHE A 8 -6.84 -12.01 20.34
C PHE A 8 -7.36 -10.96 19.34
N LEU A 9 -8.35 -10.16 19.74
CA LEU A 9 -8.85 -9.05 18.92
C LEU A 9 -7.76 -8.00 18.66
N LEU A 10 -6.99 -7.61 19.69
CA LEU A 10 -5.88 -6.66 19.52
C LEU A 10 -4.79 -7.22 18.60
N PHE A 11 -4.50 -8.53 18.72
CA PHE A 11 -3.52 -9.19 17.86
C PHE A 11 -3.96 -9.20 16.39
N LEU A 12 -5.24 -9.47 16.12
CA LEU A 12 -5.81 -9.42 14.77
C LEU A 12 -5.74 -8.01 14.17
N ILE A 13 -6.06 -6.97 14.95
CA ILE A 13 -5.98 -5.57 14.49
C ILE A 13 -4.53 -5.21 14.14
N ALA A 14 -3.57 -5.58 14.98
CA ALA A 14 -2.15 -5.38 14.70
C ALA A 14 -1.69 -6.13 13.44
N PHE A 15 -2.18 -7.36 13.23
CA PHE A 15 -1.83 -8.18 12.07
C PHE A 15 -2.40 -7.61 10.76
N VAL A 16 -3.61 -7.06 10.77
CA VAL A 16 -4.21 -6.38 9.60
C VAL A 16 -3.37 -5.16 9.18
N MET A 17 -2.83 -4.41 10.14
CA MET A 17 -1.94 -3.29 9.84
C MET A 17 -0.62 -3.74 9.19
N LEU A 18 -0.14 -4.94 9.51
CA LEU A 18 1.07 -5.54 8.92
C LEU A 18 0.84 -6.17 7.53
N VAL A 19 -0.34 -6.70 7.25
CA VAL A 19 -0.66 -7.39 5.97
C VAL A 19 -0.97 -6.41 4.83
N SER A 20 -1.06 -5.12 5.11
CA SER A 20 -1.36 -4.09 4.11
C SER A 20 -0.21 -3.81 3.11
N ILE A 21 0.88 -4.60 3.14
CA ILE A 21 2.03 -4.54 2.22
C ILE A 21 1.75 -5.35 0.93
N GLY A 22 0.51 -5.30 0.45
CA GLY A 22 0.14 -5.83 -0.86
C GLY A 22 0.18 -4.68 -1.87
N ALA A 23 0.63 -4.95 -3.09
CA ALA A 23 0.64 -3.96 -4.15
C ALA A 23 -0.76 -3.30 -4.29
N VAL A 24 -0.88 -2.03 -3.91
CA VAL A 24 -2.15 -1.30 -3.99
C VAL A 24 -2.18 -0.56 -5.31
N ARG A 25 -3.24 -0.79 -6.09
CA ARG A 25 -3.46 -0.03 -7.30
C ARG A 25 -3.87 1.40 -6.95
N VAL A 26 -3.09 2.37 -7.39
CA VAL A 26 -3.37 3.80 -7.16
C VAL A 26 -3.79 4.42 -8.48
N GLY A 27 -5.11 4.39 -8.75
CA GLY A 27 -5.70 4.91 -9.99
C GLY A 27 -5.27 6.34 -10.38
N PRO A 28 -5.11 7.29 -9.44
CA PRO A 28 -4.55 8.61 -9.75
C PRO A 28 -3.13 8.57 -10.33
N CYS A 29 -2.30 7.62 -9.88
CA CYS A 29 -0.93 7.46 -10.34
C CYS A 29 -0.81 6.75 -11.70
N ASP A 30 -1.90 6.18 -12.23
CA ASP A 30 -1.94 5.55 -13.57
C ASP A 30 -1.50 6.56 -14.67
N GLN A 31 -1.83 7.85 -14.50
CA GLN A 31 -1.41 8.92 -15.44
C GLN A 31 0.10 9.21 -15.39
N VAL A 32 0.71 8.95 -14.23
CA VAL A 32 2.13 9.19 -13.95
C VAL A 32 2.97 7.99 -14.39
N CYS A 33 2.36 6.88 -14.81
CA CYS A 33 3.09 5.72 -15.32
C CYS A 33 3.99 6.01 -16.53
N SER A 34 3.62 6.99 -17.36
CA SER A 34 4.42 7.41 -18.52
C SER A 34 5.54 8.41 -18.16
N ARG A 35 5.68 8.77 -16.88
CA ARG A 35 6.68 9.71 -16.36
C ARG A 35 7.91 8.98 -15.82
N ILE A 36 8.87 9.76 -15.31
CA ILE A 36 10.09 9.24 -14.67
C ILE A 36 9.76 8.50 -13.37
N ASP A 37 10.60 7.54 -12.99
CA ASP A 37 10.36 6.70 -11.81
C ASP A 37 10.31 7.51 -10.50
N ALA A 38 11.05 8.63 -10.42
CA ALA A 38 10.96 9.54 -9.27
C ALA A 38 9.54 10.13 -9.09
N GLU A 39 8.86 10.54 -10.17
CA GLU A 39 7.49 11.05 -10.09
C GLU A 39 6.49 9.96 -9.69
N LYS A 40 6.76 8.72 -10.12
CA LYS A 40 5.95 7.57 -9.73
C LYS A 40 6.06 7.28 -8.24
N ASP A 41 7.29 7.23 -7.72
CA ASP A 41 7.55 6.98 -6.31
C ASP A 41 6.99 8.10 -5.42
N GLU A 42 7.11 9.36 -5.85
CA GLU A 42 6.49 10.52 -5.18
C GLU A 42 4.96 10.38 -5.12
N CYS A 43 4.34 9.91 -6.20
CA CYS A 43 2.90 9.67 -6.25
C CYS A 43 2.47 8.56 -5.27
N CYS A 44 3.19 7.43 -5.26
CA CYS A 44 2.97 6.36 -4.28
C CYS A 44 3.14 6.87 -2.84
N ARG A 45 4.16 7.68 -2.59
CA ARG A 45 4.45 8.28 -1.28
C ARG A 45 3.38 9.24 -0.81
N ALA A 46 2.82 10.05 -1.71
CA ALA A 46 1.67 10.91 -1.42
C ALA A 46 0.42 10.10 -1.01
N HIS A 47 0.32 8.85 -1.46
CA HIS A 47 -0.75 7.92 -1.10
C HIS A 47 -0.40 6.98 0.08
N GLY A 48 0.72 7.22 0.77
CA GLY A 48 1.12 6.47 1.96
C GLY A 48 1.97 5.22 1.70
N HIS A 49 2.42 5.01 0.46
CA HIS A 49 3.31 3.90 0.08
C HIS A 49 4.75 4.39 -0.01
N ASN A 50 5.66 3.81 0.77
CA ASN A 50 7.07 4.23 0.82
C ASN A 50 8.03 3.24 0.13
N GLY A 51 7.49 2.21 -0.53
CA GLY A 51 8.26 1.25 -1.30
C GLY A 51 8.49 1.71 -2.73
N TYR A 52 8.57 0.73 -3.64
CA TYR A 52 8.77 0.98 -5.07
C TYR A 52 7.42 1.09 -5.79
N SER A 53 7.41 1.79 -6.90
CA SER A 53 6.29 1.81 -7.82
C SER A 53 6.47 0.81 -8.96
N SER A 54 5.38 0.20 -9.43
CA SER A 54 5.39 -0.66 -10.61
C SER A 54 4.23 -0.33 -11.54
N CYS A 55 4.55 -0.04 -12.79
CA CYS A 55 3.58 0.20 -13.84
C CYS A 55 3.45 -1.00 -14.77
N ARG A 56 2.25 -1.58 -14.85
CA ARG A 56 1.90 -2.61 -15.85
C ARG A 56 0.66 -2.20 -16.63
N TYR A 57 0.75 -2.18 -17.95
CA TYR A 57 -0.37 -1.84 -18.85
C TYR A 57 -1.04 -0.50 -18.52
N GLY A 58 -0.26 0.48 -18.08
CA GLY A 58 -0.76 1.80 -17.64
C GLY A 58 -1.41 1.81 -16.25
N GLN A 59 -1.34 0.71 -15.50
CA GLN A 59 -1.81 0.64 -14.12
C GLN A 59 -0.64 0.70 -13.15
N MET A 60 -0.69 1.67 -12.24
CA MET A 60 0.28 1.87 -11.19
C MET A 60 -0.07 1.04 -9.96
N ASN A 61 0.89 0.22 -9.53
CA ASN A 61 0.85 -0.48 -8.25
C ASN A 61 1.95 0.07 -7.35
N CYS A 62 1.55 0.45 -6.14
CA CYS A 62 2.44 0.98 -5.11
C CYS A 62 2.63 -0.07 -4.02
N TYR A 63 3.87 -0.22 -3.55
CA TYR A 63 4.27 -1.20 -2.54
C TYR A 63 4.67 -0.53 -1.23
#